data_AF-A0A7S1VU51-F1
#
_entry.id   AF-A0A7S1VU51-F1
#
_cell.length_a   1.000
_cell.length_b   1.000
_cell.length_c   1.000
_cell.angle_alpha   90.00
_cell.angle_beta   90.00
_cell.angle_gamma   90.00
#
_symmetry.space_group_name_H-M   'P 1'
#
loop_
_entity.id
_entity.type
_entity.pdbx_description
1 polymer ?
#
loop_
_entity_poly.entity_id
_entity_poly.type
_entity_poly.pdbx_seq_one_letter_code
_entity_poly.pdbx_strand_id
1 'polypeptide(L)'
;MSKQAARMELLFTPAIKKRGAYLIDTCFIAEDVELIEDSGGDGCGFVPRGYIEKLLGNREVGKRTFGLQVRIFVPTLGIFKGMLMEKDGISEIQLPTSTMQKVDRSIYDEASPEGTLLVKGAFPSQHNYSVARILRGEEPAKAWAPSSGMQTDIVPHVLEDNGVPRGVVSEYRNEMGNIAQTRDW
;
A
#
# COMPACT_ATOMS: atom_id res chain seq x y z
N MET A 1 1.41 11.15 -24.45
CA MET A 1 0.22 10.97 -23.57
C MET A 1 0.21 12.14 -22.59
N SER A 2 -0.89 12.89 -22.45
CA SER A 2 -0.94 14.04 -21.54
C SER A 2 -0.86 13.59 -20.08
N LYS A 3 -0.34 14.44 -19.18
CA LYS A 3 -0.27 14.16 -17.73
C LYS A 3 -1.65 13.76 -17.16
N GLN A 4 -2.72 14.36 -17.68
CA GLN A 4 -4.10 14.09 -17.29
C GLN A 4 -4.57 12.68 -17.70
N ALA A 5 -4.23 12.21 -18.90
CA ALA A 5 -4.56 10.86 -19.34
C ALA A 5 -3.91 9.79 -18.42
N ALA A 6 -2.64 10.00 -18.03
CA ALA A 6 -1.96 9.14 -17.07
C ALA A 6 -2.58 9.20 -15.64
N ARG A 7 -3.34 10.26 -15.30
CA ARG A 7 -4.09 10.31 -14.04
C ARG A 7 -5.41 9.53 -14.11
N MET A 8 -6.01 9.35 -15.28
CA MET A 8 -7.18 8.49 -15.42
C MET A 8 -6.86 7.02 -15.17
N GLU A 9 -5.62 6.58 -15.46
CA GLU A 9 -5.12 5.26 -15.04
C GLU A 9 -5.25 5.03 -13.53
N LEU A 10 -5.40 6.11 -12.74
CA LEU A 10 -5.63 5.97 -11.32
C LEU A 10 -6.94 5.26 -11.00
N LEU A 11 -7.96 5.43 -11.84
CA LEU A 11 -9.29 4.86 -11.66
C LEU A 11 -9.38 3.39 -12.07
N PHE A 12 -8.44 2.91 -12.90
CA PHE A 12 -8.43 1.54 -13.41
C PHE A 12 -7.60 0.57 -12.57
N THR A 13 -7.00 1.01 -11.47
CA THR A 13 -6.19 0.09 -10.66
C THR A 13 -7.07 -0.78 -9.79
N PRO A 14 -6.82 -2.11 -9.76
CA PRO A 14 -7.60 -3.02 -8.94
C PRO A 14 -7.45 -2.72 -7.45
N ALA A 15 -8.58 -2.68 -6.75
CA ALA A 15 -8.61 -2.70 -5.29
C ALA A 15 -8.16 -4.06 -4.76
N ILE A 16 -7.78 -4.14 -3.48
CA ILE A 16 -7.60 -5.43 -2.83
C ILE A 16 -8.94 -6.16 -2.76
N LYS A 17 -8.92 -7.46 -3.04
CA LYS A 17 -10.06 -8.35 -2.80
C LYS A 17 -9.96 -8.92 -1.39
N LYS A 18 -11.07 -8.89 -0.66
CA LYS A 18 -11.24 -9.58 0.61
C LYS A 18 -12.56 -10.33 0.59
N ARG A 19 -12.50 -11.65 0.78
CA ARG A 19 -13.67 -12.56 0.74
C ARG A 19 -14.49 -12.43 -0.55
N GLY A 20 -13.82 -12.28 -1.69
CA GLY A 20 -14.49 -12.18 -2.99
C GLY A 20 -15.02 -10.79 -3.35
N ALA A 21 -15.04 -9.83 -2.42
CA ALA A 21 -15.43 -8.45 -2.69
C ALA A 21 -14.20 -7.52 -2.74
N TYR A 22 -14.26 -6.49 -3.58
CA TYR A 22 -13.26 -5.42 -3.59
C TYR A 22 -13.48 -4.50 -2.39
N LEU A 23 -12.40 -4.06 -1.74
CA LEU A 23 -12.50 -3.01 -0.71
C LEU A 23 -12.65 -1.64 -1.35
N ILE A 24 -13.90 -1.23 -1.49
CA ILE A 24 -14.33 0.05 -2.04
C ILE A 24 -15.42 0.60 -1.10
N ASP A 25 -15.29 1.84 -0.64
CA ASP A 25 -16.37 2.59 0.00
C ASP A 25 -17.02 3.49 -1.05
N THR A 26 -18.23 3.12 -1.47
CA THR A 26 -19.05 3.88 -2.43
C THR A 26 -20.00 4.85 -1.75
N CYS A 27 -20.03 4.88 -0.42
CA CYS A 27 -20.81 5.83 0.38
C CYS A 27 -19.91 6.95 0.93
N PHE A 28 -18.73 7.12 0.35
CA PHE A 28 -17.75 8.12 0.74
C PHE A 28 -18.18 9.50 0.23
N ILE A 29 -18.17 10.51 1.09
CA ILE A 29 -18.60 11.86 0.72
C ILE A 29 -17.52 12.90 1.04
N ALA A 30 -17.62 14.09 0.44
CA ALA A 30 -16.67 15.18 0.64
C ALA A 30 -16.54 15.58 2.12
N GLU A 31 -17.63 15.50 2.89
CA GLU A 31 -17.71 15.83 4.31
C GLU A 31 -16.95 14.83 5.20
N ASP A 32 -16.59 13.64 4.68
CA ASP A 32 -15.71 12.71 5.40
C ASP A 32 -14.23 13.16 5.37
N VAL A 33 -13.92 14.27 4.67
CA VAL A 33 -12.56 14.72 4.35
C VAL A 33 -12.28 16.13 4.84
N GLU A 34 -11.19 16.25 5.58
CA GLU A 34 -10.53 17.51 5.91
C GLU A 34 -9.31 17.70 5.00
N LEU A 35 -9.26 18.78 4.23
CA LEU A 35 -8.05 19.12 3.47
C LEU A 35 -7.07 19.86 4.38
N ILE A 36 -5.85 19.33 4.51
CA ILE A 36 -4.81 19.88 5.38
C ILE A 36 -3.62 20.42 4.59
N GLU A 37 -2.84 21.30 5.20
CA GLU A 37 -1.51 21.65 4.70
C GLU A 37 -0.53 20.51 4.92
N ASP A 38 0.43 20.39 4.03
CA ASP A 38 1.46 19.37 4.11
C ASP A 38 2.58 19.80 5.06
N SER A 39 2.94 18.89 5.97
CA SER A 39 4.01 19.06 6.96
C SER A 39 5.31 18.33 6.55
N GLY A 40 5.46 17.99 5.27
CA GLY A 40 6.59 17.23 4.72
C GLY A 40 6.32 15.74 4.59
N GLY A 41 5.04 15.32 4.65
CA GLY A 41 4.61 13.95 4.46
C GLY A 41 4.39 13.66 2.99
N ASP A 42 5.41 13.16 2.30
CA ASP A 42 5.34 12.85 0.86
C ASP A 42 4.26 11.79 0.54
N GLY A 43 3.06 12.25 0.22
CA GLY A 43 1.93 11.43 -0.20
C GLY A 43 1.24 10.66 0.93
N CYS A 44 1.26 11.21 2.16
CA CYS A 44 0.71 10.59 3.35
C CYS A 44 -0.35 11.47 4.03
N GLY A 45 -1.57 10.95 4.15
CA GLY A 45 -2.67 11.55 4.91
C GLY A 45 -2.99 10.74 6.17
N PHE A 46 -4.06 11.13 6.85
CA PHE A 46 -4.48 10.49 8.10
C PHE A 46 -5.92 9.97 8.05
N VAL A 47 -6.21 8.92 8.82
CA VAL A 47 -7.53 8.30 8.89
C VAL A 47 -7.85 7.92 10.35
N PRO A 48 -9.10 8.14 10.82
CA PRO A 48 -9.48 7.70 12.16
C PRO A 48 -9.58 6.17 12.23
N ARG A 49 -9.22 5.60 13.39
CA ARG A 49 -9.31 4.15 13.65
C ARG A 49 -10.69 3.56 13.30
N GLY A 50 -11.75 4.26 13.69
CA GLY A 50 -13.12 3.80 13.42
C GLY A 50 -13.41 3.58 11.94
N TYR A 51 -12.80 4.37 11.06
CA TYR A 51 -12.96 4.21 9.61
C TYR A 51 -12.20 2.99 9.07
N ILE A 52 -10.99 2.72 9.58
CA ILE A 52 -10.24 1.49 9.26
C ILE A 52 -11.06 0.25 9.68
N GLU A 53 -11.62 0.27 10.89
CA GLU A 53 -12.44 -0.83 11.41
C GLU A 53 -13.74 -1.02 10.64
N LYS A 54 -14.40 0.07 10.21
CA LYS A 54 -15.56 0.03 9.31
C LYS A 54 -15.21 -0.67 8.00
N LEU A 55 -14.10 -0.29 7.37
CA LEU A 55 -13.66 -0.84 6.07
C LEU A 55 -13.21 -2.30 6.16
N LEU A 56 -12.36 -2.63 7.13
CA LEU A 56 -11.71 -3.94 7.21
C LEU A 56 -12.45 -4.93 8.12
N GLY A 57 -13.44 -4.45 8.87
CA GLY A 57 -14.14 -5.17 9.93
C GLY A 57 -13.31 -5.27 11.21
N ASN A 58 -14.00 -5.44 12.35
CA ASN A 58 -13.38 -5.54 13.68
C ASN A 58 -12.72 -6.91 14.00
N ARG A 59 -12.07 -7.51 12.99
CA ARG A 59 -11.28 -8.75 13.16
C ARG A 59 -9.80 -8.40 13.29
N GLU A 60 -8.96 -9.39 13.60
CA GLU A 60 -7.50 -9.26 13.73
C GLU A 60 -6.86 -8.38 12.63
N VAL A 61 -7.27 -8.54 11.37
CA VAL A 61 -6.74 -7.71 10.27
C VAL A 61 -7.07 -6.23 10.44
N GLY A 62 -8.31 -5.87 10.78
CA GLY A 62 -8.70 -4.47 10.99
C GLY A 62 -8.03 -3.86 12.21
N LYS A 63 -7.99 -4.63 13.32
CA LYS A 63 -7.32 -4.21 14.57
C LYS A 63 -5.84 -3.92 14.38
N ARG A 64 -5.16 -4.71 13.55
CA ARG A 64 -3.71 -4.58 13.32
C ARG A 64 -3.37 -3.61 12.20
N THR A 65 -4.32 -3.27 11.34
CA THR A 65 -4.07 -2.34 10.24
C THR A 65 -3.98 -0.93 10.78
N PHE A 66 -2.84 -0.27 10.54
CA PHE A 66 -2.62 1.14 10.88
C PHE A 66 -2.37 2.00 9.63
N GLY A 67 -2.31 1.37 8.45
CA GLY A 67 -2.06 2.08 7.20
C GLY A 67 -2.86 1.52 6.03
N LEU A 68 -3.37 2.39 5.17
CA LEU A 68 -4.11 2.04 3.96
C LEU A 68 -3.47 2.72 2.75
N GLN A 69 -3.15 1.97 1.70
CA GLN A 69 -2.84 2.57 0.41
C GLN A 69 -4.15 2.79 -0.33
N VAL A 70 -4.47 4.05 -0.63
CA VAL A 70 -5.79 4.42 -1.14
C VAL A 70 -5.73 5.15 -2.47
N ARG A 71 -6.88 5.16 -3.14
CA ARG A 71 -7.22 6.05 -4.24
C ARG A 71 -8.59 6.62 -3.94
N ILE A 72 -8.70 7.93 -3.92
CA ILE A 72 -9.94 8.63 -3.58
C ILE A 72 -10.33 9.46 -4.78
N PHE A 73 -11.60 9.39 -5.15
CA PHE A 73 -12.19 10.25 -6.15
C PHE A 73 -13.43 10.89 -5.55
N VAL A 74 -13.43 12.22 -5.46
CA VAL A 74 -14.59 13.00 -5.03
C VAL A 74 -14.67 14.19 -5.99
N PRO A 75 -15.70 14.34 -6.84
CA PRO A 75 -15.74 15.38 -7.87
C PRO A 75 -15.49 16.80 -7.35
N THR A 76 -15.99 17.13 -6.16
CA THR A 76 -15.84 18.45 -5.52
C THR A 76 -14.46 18.68 -4.89
N LEU A 77 -13.65 17.64 -4.69
CA LEU A 77 -12.31 17.73 -4.08
C LEU A 77 -11.18 17.36 -5.05
N GLY A 78 -11.43 16.44 -5.99
CA GLY A 78 -10.48 15.94 -6.98
C GLY A 78 -10.14 14.46 -6.83
N ILE A 79 -8.98 14.06 -7.37
CA ILE A 79 -8.45 12.69 -7.29
C ILE A 79 -7.23 12.68 -6.39
N PHE A 80 -7.24 11.84 -5.37
CA PHE A 80 -6.13 11.66 -4.44
C PHE A 80 -5.53 10.26 -4.55
N LYS A 81 -4.22 10.18 -4.35
CA LYS A 81 -3.47 8.92 -4.30
C LYS A 81 -2.38 9.03 -3.24
N GLY A 82 -2.35 8.06 -2.32
CA GLY A 82 -1.29 7.98 -1.34
C GLY A 82 -1.55 6.92 -0.29
N MET A 83 -0.96 7.16 0.88
CA MET A 83 -1.14 6.36 2.09
C MET A 83 -2.00 7.13 3.08
N LEU A 84 -2.93 6.46 3.75
CA LEU A 84 -3.58 6.97 4.95
C LEU A 84 -3.02 6.23 6.15
N MET A 85 -2.50 6.97 7.11
CA MET A 85 -1.99 6.45 8.37
C MET A 85 -3.00 6.72 9.48
N GLU A 86 -3.17 5.76 10.37
CA GLU A 86 -3.97 5.96 11.55
C GLU A 86 -3.43 7.13 12.38
N LYS A 87 -4.34 7.98 12.84
CA LYS A 87 -4.04 9.08 13.76
C LYS A 87 -5.15 9.18 14.80
N ASP A 88 -4.74 9.29 16.06
CA ASP A 88 -5.66 9.48 17.17
C ASP A 88 -6.16 10.93 17.22
N GLY A 89 -7.38 11.11 17.72
CA GLY A 89 -7.96 12.43 17.98
C GLY A 89 -8.52 13.16 16.75
N ILE A 90 -8.63 12.50 15.59
CA ILE A 90 -9.30 13.03 14.40
C ILE A 90 -10.65 12.34 14.20
N SER A 91 -11.62 13.06 13.63
CA SER A 91 -12.94 12.53 13.25
C SER A 91 -13.08 12.28 11.74
N GLU A 92 -12.29 12.96 10.93
CA GLU A 92 -12.35 12.97 9.46
C GLU A 92 -11.05 12.45 8.86
N ILE A 93 -11.09 12.05 7.58
CA ILE A 93 -9.88 11.70 6.83
C ILE A 93 -9.16 13.00 6.47
N GLN A 94 -7.91 13.14 6.88
CA GLN A 94 -7.10 14.32 6.58
C GLN A 94 -6.25 14.07 5.33
N LEU A 95 -6.45 14.87 4.28
CA LEU A 95 -5.73 14.75 3.01
C LEU A 95 -4.87 15.99 2.73
N PRO A 96 -3.53 15.86 2.66
CA PRO A 96 -2.68 16.95 2.20
C PRO A 96 -2.82 17.13 0.68
N THR A 97 -3.22 18.32 0.27
CA THR A 97 -3.48 18.63 -1.15
C THR A 97 -2.19 18.62 -1.98
N SER A 98 -1.12 19.24 -1.50
CA SER A 98 0.15 19.38 -2.24
C SER A 98 0.77 18.05 -2.66
N THR A 99 0.66 16.99 -1.84
CA THR A 99 1.32 15.71 -2.10
C THR A 99 0.38 14.59 -2.50
N MET A 100 -0.86 14.55 -2.02
CA MET A 100 -1.80 13.48 -2.38
C MET A 100 -2.71 13.83 -3.55
N GLN A 101 -3.05 15.09 -3.78
CA GLN A 101 -3.94 15.50 -4.87
C GLN A 101 -3.21 15.37 -6.21
N LYS A 102 -3.79 14.58 -7.10
CA LYS A 102 -3.22 14.26 -8.42
C LYS A 102 -3.97 14.95 -9.55
N VAL A 103 -5.24 15.24 -9.32
CA VAL A 103 -6.13 16.03 -10.18
C VAL A 103 -6.96 16.89 -9.25
N ASP A 104 -7.09 18.17 -9.59
CA ASP A 104 -7.89 19.13 -8.83
C ASP A 104 -9.38 18.81 -8.92
N ARG A 105 -10.18 19.52 -8.13
CA ARG A 105 -11.64 19.42 -8.19
C ARG A 105 -12.19 19.73 -9.58
N SER A 106 -13.37 19.21 -9.85
CA SER A 106 -14.16 19.60 -11.01
C SER A 106 -14.41 21.12 -11.00
N ILE A 107 -14.34 21.73 -12.18
CA ILE A 107 -14.76 23.13 -12.39
C ILE A 107 -16.24 23.24 -12.76
N TYR A 108 -16.97 22.12 -12.79
CA TYR A 108 -18.40 22.09 -13.04
C TYR A 108 -19.17 22.40 -11.76
N ASP A 109 -20.04 23.41 -11.80
CA ASP A 109 -20.69 23.96 -10.61
C ASP A 109 -21.65 22.98 -9.91
N GLU A 110 -22.21 22.03 -10.64
CA GLU A 110 -23.14 21.00 -10.11
C GLU A 110 -22.43 19.67 -9.79
N ALA A 111 -21.14 19.70 -9.47
CA ALA A 111 -20.39 18.51 -9.11
C ALA A 111 -20.95 17.87 -7.82
N SER A 112 -21.21 16.55 -7.87
CA SER A 112 -21.67 15.80 -6.70
C SER A 112 -20.61 15.75 -5.59
N PRO A 113 -20.99 15.90 -4.31
CA PRO A 113 -20.09 15.68 -3.17
C PRO A 113 -19.83 14.18 -2.91
N GLU A 114 -20.59 13.29 -3.54
CA GLU A 114 -20.39 11.84 -3.43
C GLU A 114 -19.12 11.41 -4.18
N GLY A 115 -18.38 10.52 -3.55
CA GLY A 115 -17.14 9.99 -4.09
C GLY A 115 -16.97 8.51 -3.84
N THR A 116 -15.75 8.06 -4.05
CA THR A 116 -15.36 6.67 -3.89
C THR A 116 -13.96 6.60 -3.30
N LEU A 117 -13.82 5.81 -2.24
CA LEU A 117 -12.53 5.44 -1.68
C LEU A 117 -12.23 3.99 -2.03
N LEU A 118 -11.12 3.77 -2.71
CA LEU A 118 -10.63 2.44 -3.09
C LEU A 118 -9.38 2.10 -2.28
N VAL A 119 -9.38 0.94 -1.64
CA VAL A 119 -8.21 0.43 -0.91
C VAL A 119 -7.40 -0.48 -1.82
N LYS A 120 -6.17 -0.07 -2.13
CA LYS A 120 -5.20 -0.84 -2.94
C LYS A 120 -4.21 -1.63 -2.08
N GLY A 121 -4.12 -1.34 -0.78
CA GLY A 121 -3.31 -2.11 0.17
C GLY A 121 -3.68 -1.79 1.62
N ALA A 122 -3.45 -2.75 2.51
CA ALA A 122 -3.59 -2.58 3.95
C ALA A 122 -2.27 -2.98 4.63
N PHE A 123 -1.87 -2.23 5.65
CA PHE A 123 -0.57 -2.32 6.30
C PHE A 123 -0.71 -2.48 7.83
N PRO A 124 0.05 -3.40 8.44
CA PRO A 124 1.14 -4.18 7.85
C PRO A 124 0.62 -5.23 6.86
N SER A 125 1.33 -5.39 5.74
CA SER A 125 0.99 -6.42 4.75
C SER A 125 1.33 -7.81 5.30
N GLN A 126 0.72 -8.87 4.76
CA GLN A 126 1.14 -10.24 5.12
C GLN A 126 2.61 -10.52 4.81
N HIS A 127 3.19 -9.84 3.81
CA HIS A 127 4.61 -9.95 3.50
C HIS A 127 5.49 -9.38 4.62
N ASN A 128 5.08 -8.29 5.27
CA ASN A 128 5.82 -7.71 6.40
C ASN A 128 5.92 -8.66 7.61
N TYR A 129 4.90 -9.51 7.83
CA TYR A 129 4.99 -10.53 8.89
C TYR A 129 6.14 -11.51 8.67
N SER A 130 6.46 -11.83 7.42
CA SER A 130 7.54 -12.78 7.12
C SER A 130 8.91 -12.22 7.45
N VAL A 131 9.12 -10.91 7.26
CA VAL A 131 10.37 -10.23 7.67
C VAL A 131 10.59 -10.34 9.18
N ALA A 132 9.54 -10.11 9.97
CA ALA A 132 9.64 -10.20 11.43
C ALA A 132 9.93 -11.64 11.91
N ARG A 133 9.45 -12.65 11.19
CA ARG A 133 9.74 -14.07 11.49
C ARG A 133 11.21 -14.41 11.23
N ILE A 134 11.76 -13.95 10.10
CA ILE A 134 13.18 -14.12 9.76
C ILE A 134 14.08 -13.54 10.86
N LEU A 135 13.80 -12.32 11.31
CA LEU A 135 14.58 -11.66 12.37
C LEU A 135 14.49 -12.37 13.74
N ARG A 136 13.48 -13.20 13.95
CA ARG A 136 13.30 -14.00 15.17
C ARG A 136 13.87 -15.42 15.05
N GLY A 137 14.53 -15.74 13.95
CA GLY A 137 15.00 -17.10 13.66
C GLY A 137 13.88 -18.10 13.38
N GLU A 138 12.67 -17.61 13.08
CA GLU A 138 11.56 -18.45 12.64
C GLU A 138 11.60 -18.66 11.12
N GLU A 139 11.12 -19.82 10.66
CA GLU A 139 10.93 -20.11 9.24
C GLU A 139 10.07 -19.03 8.57
N PRO A 140 10.46 -18.45 7.41
CA PRO A 140 9.65 -17.48 6.70
C PRO A 140 8.26 -18.02 6.30
N ALA A 141 7.31 -17.14 5.97
CA ALA A 141 6.05 -17.62 5.41
C ALA A 141 6.29 -18.30 4.06
N LYS A 142 5.44 -19.27 3.67
CA LYS A 142 5.55 -19.97 2.38
C LYS A 142 5.60 -19.02 1.16
N ALA A 143 4.97 -17.84 1.25
CA ALA A 143 5.01 -16.82 0.20
C ALA A 143 6.38 -16.13 0.03
N TRP A 144 7.29 -16.31 0.97
CA TRP A 144 8.70 -15.87 0.91
C TRP A 144 9.65 -17.01 0.55
N ALA A 145 9.15 -18.24 0.39
CA ALA A 145 9.95 -19.28 -0.22
C ALA A 145 10.33 -18.80 -1.64
N PRO A 146 11.61 -18.86 -2.03
CA PRO A 146 12.00 -18.54 -3.39
C PRO A 146 11.14 -19.38 -4.33
N SER A 147 10.41 -18.74 -5.25
CA SER A 147 9.83 -19.47 -6.37
C SER A 147 10.99 -20.06 -7.16
N SER A 148 10.81 -21.28 -7.66
CA SER A 148 11.81 -21.95 -8.49
C SER A 148 12.28 -21.00 -9.60
N GLY A 149 13.55 -20.58 -9.54
CA GLY A 149 14.18 -19.70 -10.53
C GLY A 149 14.21 -18.20 -10.23
N MET A 150 13.69 -17.72 -9.09
CA MET A 150 13.77 -16.29 -8.75
C MET A 150 15.00 -16.00 -7.86
N GLN A 151 16.16 -15.78 -8.49
CA GLN A 151 17.30 -15.13 -7.83
C GLN A 151 16.95 -13.65 -7.66
N THR A 152 16.75 -13.18 -6.43
CA THR A 152 16.57 -11.74 -6.18
C THR A 152 17.95 -11.10 -6.00
N ASP A 153 18.30 -10.17 -6.88
CA ASP A 153 19.62 -9.51 -6.91
C ASP A 153 19.92 -8.67 -5.65
N ILE A 154 18.89 -8.38 -4.85
CA ILE A 154 18.99 -7.53 -3.65
C ILE A 154 19.98 -8.10 -2.62
N VAL A 155 19.86 -9.38 -2.27
CA VAL A 155 20.68 -9.96 -1.20
C VAL A 155 22.17 -10.04 -1.61
N PRO A 156 22.53 -10.51 -2.82
CA PRO A 156 23.91 -10.46 -3.30
C PRO A 156 24.50 -9.05 -3.31
N HIS A 157 23.76 -8.04 -3.78
CA HIS A 157 24.28 -6.66 -3.81
C HIS A 157 24.46 -6.08 -2.41
N VAL A 158 23.56 -6.37 -1.47
CA VAL A 158 23.74 -5.96 -0.07
C VAL A 158 24.99 -6.61 0.54
N LEU A 159 25.27 -7.88 0.27
CA LEU A 159 26.47 -8.56 0.77
C LEU A 159 27.75 -7.96 0.14
N GLU A 160 27.75 -7.70 -1.16
CA GLU A 160 28.87 -7.04 -1.86
C GLU A 160 29.14 -5.63 -1.30
N ASP A 161 28.10 -4.83 -1.11
CA ASP A 161 28.20 -3.46 -0.56
C ASP A 161 28.69 -3.44 0.89
N ASN A 162 28.46 -4.52 1.65
CA ASN A 162 28.97 -4.69 3.01
C ASN A 162 30.37 -5.35 3.05
N GLY A 163 31.05 -5.46 1.90
CA GLY A 163 32.43 -5.92 1.82
C GLY A 163 32.60 -7.44 1.87
N VAL A 164 31.53 -8.21 1.69
CA VAL A 164 31.64 -9.68 1.59
C VAL A 164 32.36 -10.05 0.29
N PRO A 165 33.38 -10.94 0.33
CA PRO A 165 34.11 -11.31 -0.87
C PRO A 165 33.20 -11.89 -1.97
N ARG A 166 33.41 -11.46 -3.22
CA ARG A 166 32.60 -11.91 -4.38
C ARG A 166 32.54 -13.43 -4.55
N GLY A 167 33.60 -14.15 -4.14
CA GLY A 167 33.60 -15.61 -4.15
C GLY A 167 32.50 -16.21 -3.27
N VAL A 168 32.37 -15.70 -2.04
CA VAL A 168 31.34 -16.12 -1.07
C VAL A 168 29.94 -15.76 -1.56
N VAL A 169 29.76 -14.57 -2.16
CA VAL A 169 28.48 -14.16 -2.74
C VAL A 169 28.10 -15.02 -3.95
N SER A 170 29.09 -15.45 -4.75
CA SER A 170 28.88 -16.33 -5.90
C SER A 170 28.49 -17.75 -5.48
N GLU A 171 29.13 -18.28 -4.43
CA GLU A 171 28.74 -19.55 -3.81
C GLU A 171 27.31 -19.50 -3.28
N TYR A 172 26.95 -18.45 -2.54
CA TYR A 172 25.58 -18.23 -2.06
C TYR A 172 24.56 -18.20 -3.21
N ARG A 173 24.85 -17.52 -4.33
CA ARG A 173 23.96 -17.51 -5.52
C ARG A 173 23.77 -18.91 -6.10
N ASN A 174 24.84 -19.71 -6.15
CA ASN A 174 24.81 -21.06 -6.68
C ASN A 174 24.02 -22.02 -5.76
N GLU A 175 24.24 -21.94 -4.44
CA GLU A 175 23.50 -22.73 -3.45
C GLU A 175 22.00 -22.43 -3.50
N MET A 176 21.63 -21.15 -3.55
CA MET A 176 20.22 -20.74 -3.65
C MET A 176 19.58 -21.19 -4.98
N GLY A 177 20.34 -21.20 -6.08
CA GLY A 177 19.91 -21.77 -7.36
C GLY A 177 19.66 -23.29 -7.28
N ASN A 178 20.51 -24.02 -6.57
CA ASN A 178 20.38 -25.48 -6.40
C ASN A 178 19.23 -25.87 -5.44
N ILE A 179 18.99 -25.09 -4.38
CA ILE A 179 17.85 -25.27 -3.47
C ILE A 179 16.51 -25.07 -4.21
N ALA A 180 16.49 -24.16 -5.19
CA ALA A 180 15.32 -23.91 -6.03
C ALA A 180 15.03 -25.04 -7.03
N GLN A 181 16.03 -25.86 -7.40
CA GLN A 181 15.89 -26.97 -8.34
C GLN A 181 15.58 -28.32 -7.68
N THR A 182 15.91 -28.50 -6.41
CA THR A 182 15.80 -29.79 -5.69
C THR A 182 14.48 -29.97 -4.93
N ARG A 183 13.59 -28.98 -4.98
CA ARG A 183 12.27 -29.02 -4.36
C ARG A 183 11.19 -29.14 -5.44
N ASP A 184 11.00 -30.35 -5.94
CA ASP A 184 9.76 -30.73 -6.65
C ASP A 184 8.59 -30.65 -5.66
N TRP A 185 7.75 -29.63 -5.80
CA TRP A 185 6.41 -29.51 -5.20
C TRP A 185 5.39 -29.13 -6.28
#